data_AF-A0A7X6X259-F1
#
_entry.id   AF-A0A7X6X259-F1
#
_cell.length_a   1.000
_cell.length_b   1.000
_cell.length_c   1.000
_cell.angle_alpha   90.00
_cell.angle_beta   90.00
_cell.angle_gamma   90.00
#
_symmetry.space_group_name_H-M   'P 1'
#
loop_
_entity.id
_entity.type
_entity.pdbx_description
1 polymer ?
#
loop_
_entity_poly.entity_id
_entity_poly.type
_entity_poly.pdbx_seq_one_letter_code
_entity_poly.pdbx_strand_id
1 'polypeptide(L)'
;MPKKLFLVFAFILLAALVFAGCGGNGDQPPAQQDPGSDGQPASPSTGQVGSGADFIFVSSADTESCASCHPSLEEDMAKLENHPPVEIENGIVDCVPCHPDEGDISLEKVIHDPHYEGGDANDFVANFEGACVHCHKLTTEGQMPAAGLEEGGTQFQEIRVASVNLSPNGCKDCHASIAAEVEKLEGHPEATSEDVADCIACHQEGSPLAMSAIMHQGHLLKKEYENFGNSCINCHDLEKNMAVKGL
;
A
#
# COMPACT_ATOMS: atom_id res chain seq x y z
N MET A 1 25.32 50.05 24.37
CA MET A 1 26.81 49.91 24.45
C MET A 1 27.16 49.77 25.93
N PRO A 2 28.00 48.84 26.43
CA PRO A 2 29.11 48.05 25.82
C PRO A 2 28.85 46.51 25.79
N LYS A 3 29.33 45.73 24.81
CA LYS A 3 30.67 45.13 24.60
C LYS A 3 31.17 44.24 25.76
N LYS A 4 31.27 42.92 25.50
CA LYS A 4 32.31 41.94 25.88
C LYS A 4 31.93 40.58 25.24
N LEU A 5 32.53 40.07 24.16
CA LEU A 5 33.93 39.80 23.80
C LEU A 5 34.46 38.45 24.37
N PHE A 6 34.81 37.56 23.42
CA PHE A 6 35.66 36.36 23.49
C PHE A 6 35.19 35.14 24.30
N LEU A 7 35.00 34.00 23.63
CA LEU A 7 36.05 32.96 23.61
C LEU A 7 35.82 31.90 22.52
N VAL A 8 36.87 31.70 21.72
CA VAL A 8 37.05 30.65 20.70
C VAL A 8 37.68 29.45 21.40
N PHE A 9 37.17 28.24 21.19
CA PHE A 9 37.94 27.02 21.41
C PHE A 9 37.76 26.07 20.23
N ALA A 10 38.82 25.99 19.43
CA ALA A 10 39.04 24.97 18.42
C ALA A 10 39.48 23.67 19.11
N PHE A 11 38.88 22.54 18.71
CA PHE A 11 39.40 21.21 19.02
C PHE A 11 39.76 20.51 17.71
N ILE A 12 41.07 20.35 17.50
CA ILE A 12 41.69 19.46 16.51
C ILE A 12 42.53 18.47 17.31
N LEU A 13 42.31 17.16 17.13
CA LEU A 13 43.31 16.06 17.13
C LEU A 13 42.52 14.73 17.02
N LEU A 14 42.56 13.96 15.93
CA LEU A 14 43.63 13.14 15.33
C LEU A 14 43.93 11.85 16.10
N ALA A 15 43.52 10.70 15.55
CA ALA A 15 44.21 9.41 15.67
C ALA A 15 43.65 8.38 14.67
N ALA A 16 44.55 7.63 14.04
CA ALA A 16 44.35 6.70 12.94
C ALA A 16 44.69 5.25 13.35
N LEU A 17 44.31 4.32 12.45
CA LEU A 17 44.77 2.92 12.28
C LEU A 17 44.22 1.89 13.30
N VAL A 18 43.74 0.70 12.90
CA VAL A 18 44.54 -0.48 12.47
C VAL A 18 43.61 -1.67 12.08
N PHE A 19 43.90 -2.31 10.93
CA PHE A 19 43.81 -3.74 10.52
C PHE A 19 42.48 -4.53 10.40
N ALA A 20 42.26 -5.11 9.21
CA ALA A 20 42.18 -6.55 8.86
C ALA A 20 41.90 -6.66 7.33
N GLY A 21 42.45 -7.53 6.49
CA GLY A 21 43.09 -8.83 6.69
C GLY A 21 42.43 -9.88 5.77
N CYS A 22 43.03 -10.13 4.61
CA CYS A 22 43.06 -11.34 3.75
C CYS A 22 41.80 -12.20 3.46
N GLY A 23 41.61 -12.49 2.17
CA GLY A 23 40.94 -13.69 1.61
C GLY A 23 40.40 -13.36 0.21
N GLY A 24 40.70 -14.02 -0.90
CA GLY A 24 41.25 -15.34 -1.18
C GLY A 24 40.50 -15.83 -2.43
N ASN A 25 40.96 -15.44 -3.63
CA ASN A 25 40.33 -15.84 -4.88
C ASN A 25 40.69 -17.29 -5.19
N GLY A 26 39.75 -18.20 -4.92
CA GLY A 26 39.80 -19.59 -5.36
C GLY A 26 39.13 -19.75 -6.71
N ASP A 27 39.84 -20.43 -7.62
CA ASP A 27 39.40 -20.84 -8.94
C ASP A 27 38.17 -21.75 -8.87
N GLN A 28 37.17 -21.47 -9.70
CA GLN A 28 35.96 -22.28 -9.86
C GLN A 28 36.06 -23.07 -11.19
N PRO A 29 35.93 -24.41 -11.19
CA PRO A 29 35.91 -25.20 -12.42
C PRO A 29 34.54 -25.10 -13.13
N PRO A 30 34.50 -25.33 -14.46
CA PRO A 30 33.26 -25.22 -15.24
C PRO A 30 32.28 -26.36 -14.92
N ALA A 31 31.00 -26.00 -14.82
CA ALA A 31 29.89 -26.90 -14.59
C ALA A 31 29.71 -27.88 -15.78
N GLN A 32 29.57 -29.17 -15.44
CA GLN A 32 29.09 -30.20 -16.35
C GLN A 32 27.60 -30.00 -16.65
N GLN A 33 27.25 -30.13 -17.94
CA GLN A 33 25.87 -30.22 -18.41
C GLN A 33 25.39 -31.67 -18.27
N ASP A 34 24.25 -31.86 -17.61
CA ASP A 34 23.51 -33.13 -17.58
C ASP A 34 22.31 -33.04 -18.55
N PRO A 35 22.14 -33.97 -19.50
CA PRO A 35 20.97 -34.00 -20.37
C PRO A 35 19.95 -35.02 -19.84
N GLY A 36 18.76 -34.53 -19.48
CA GLY A 36 17.56 -35.35 -19.38
C GLY A 36 16.83 -35.27 -18.05
N SER A 37 15.73 -34.51 -18.01
CA SER A 37 14.57 -34.93 -17.24
C SER A 37 13.28 -34.59 -17.99
N ASP A 38 12.43 -35.60 -18.06
CA ASP A 38 11.15 -35.60 -18.73
C ASP A 38 10.11 -34.78 -17.95
N GLY A 39 9.35 -33.96 -18.69
CA GLY A 39 7.95 -33.59 -18.46
C GLY A 39 7.46 -33.38 -17.02
N GLN A 40 7.81 -32.23 -16.43
CA GLN A 40 7.10 -31.67 -15.27
C GLN A 40 6.10 -30.62 -15.78
N PRO A 41 4.84 -30.57 -15.29
CA PRO A 41 3.91 -29.50 -15.65
C PRO A 41 4.53 -28.15 -15.26
N ALA A 42 4.51 -27.20 -16.19
CA ALA A 42 5.10 -25.89 -16.00
C ALA A 42 4.51 -25.24 -14.74
N SER A 43 5.36 -24.96 -13.75
CA SER A 43 5.06 -23.92 -12.77
C SER A 43 4.66 -22.66 -13.55
N PRO A 44 3.62 -21.92 -13.11
CA PRO A 44 3.34 -20.62 -13.69
C PRO A 44 4.63 -19.83 -13.65
N SER A 45 5.06 -19.32 -14.80
CA SER A 45 6.26 -18.51 -14.85
C SER A 45 5.97 -17.29 -13.99
N THR A 46 6.52 -17.28 -12.78
CA THR A 46 6.73 -16.06 -12.02
C THR A 46 7.64 -15.24 -12.91
N GLY A 47 7.03 -14.47 -13.81
CA GLY A 47 7.71 -13.47 -14.60
C GLY A 47 8.46 -12.63 -13.59
N GLN A 48 9.77 -12.80 -13.57
CA GLN A 48 10.66 -12.11 -12.68
C GLN A 48 10.65 -10.66 -13.17
N VAL A 49 9.63 -9.91 -12.75
CA VAL A 49 9.60 -8.45 -12.89
C VAL A 49 10.89 -8.01 -12.22
N GLY A 50 11.79 -7.42 -13.03
CA GLY A 50 13.20 -7.31 -12.69
C GLY A 50 13.38 -6.83 -11.25
N SER A 51 14.16 -7.58 -10.46
CA SER A 51 14.47 -7.33 -9.05
C SER A 51 15.38 -6.09 -8.89
N GLY A 52 15.03 -4.99 -9.54
CA GLY A 52 15.84 -3.79 -9.70
C GLY A 52 15.03 -2.56 -10.13
N ALA A 53 13.70 -2.59 -10.01
CA ALA A 53 12.95 -1.34 -9.96
C ALA A 53 13.17 -0.74 -8.57
N ASP A 54 13.81 0.43 -8.51
CA ASP A 54 13.90 1.23 -7.29
C ASP A 54 12.48 1.71 -6.97
N PHE A 55 11.73 0.92 -6.19
CA PHE A 55 10.44 1.34 -5.67
C PHE A 55 10.67 2.46 -4.65
N ILE A 56 9.97 3.58 -4.82
CA ILE A 56 9.77 4.52 -3.74
C ILE A 56 8.67 3.93 -2.87
N PHE A 57 9.02 3.71 -1.61
CA PHE A 57 8.15 3.07 -0.65
C PHE A 57 7.68 4.09 0.37
N VAL A 58 6.37 4.22 0.54
CA VAL A 58 5.75 5.02 1.59
C VAL A 58 5.36 4.10 2.75
N SER A 59 5.72 4.47 3.97
CA SER A 59 5.36 3.73 5.19
C SER A 59 4.01 4.20 5.74
N SER A 60 3.17 3.26 6.18
CA SER A 60 1.92 3.56 6.90
C SER A 60 2.15 4.04 8.34
N ALA A 61 3.38 3.97 8.87
CA ALA A 61 3.68 4.32 10.26
C ALA A 61 3.51 5.83 10.56
N ASP A 62 3.65 6.68 9.55
CA ASP A 62 3.71 8.13 9.71
C ASP A 62 2.36 8.83 9.43
N THR A 63 1.30 8.06 9.19
CA THR A 63 -0.01 8.62 8.80
C THR A 63 -0.81 9.08 10.01
N GLU A 64 -0.89 10.40 10.20
CA GLU A 64 -1.57 11.03 11.34
C GLU A 64 -3.01 11.49 11.05
N SER A 65 -3.54 11.28 9.83
CA SER A 65 -4.86 11.66 9.27
C SER A 65 -4.79 12.75 8.18
N CYS A 66 -5.96 13.27 7.76
CA CYS A 66 -6.10 14.39 6.82
C CYS A 66 -5.22 15.60 7.19
N ALA A 67 -5.00 15.83 8.49
CA ALA A 67 -4.22 16.95 9.00
C ALA A 67 -2.75 16.94 8.54
N SER A 68 -2.21 15.76 8.18
CA SER A 68 -0.83 15.63 7.69
C SER A 68 -0.61 16.40 6.38
N CYS A 69 -1.62 16.48 5.52
CA CYS A 69 -1.58 17.21 4.25
C CYS A 69 -2.41 18.50 4.27
N HIS A 70 -3.46 18.54 5.11
CA HIS A 70 -4.36 19.67 5.29
C HIS A 70 -4.23 20.25 6.71
N PRO A 71 -3.13 20.96 7.03
CA PRO A 71 -2.94 21.56 8.35
C PRO A 71 -4.00 22.63 8.69
N SER A 72 -4.73 23.10 7.68
CA SER A 72 -5.83 24.05 7.79
C SER A 72 -7.10 23.46 7.17
N LEU A 73 -7.42 22.20 7.49
CA LEU A 73 -8.54 21.45 6.89
C LEU A 73 -9.87 22.22 6.91
N GLU A 74 -10.22 22.88 8.03
CA GLU A 74 -11.43 23.70 8.11
C GLU A 74 -11.44 24.83 7.06
N GLU A 75 -10.31 25.51 6.86
CA GLU A 75 -10.18 26.56 5.85
C GLU A 75 -10.22 25.98 4.43
N ASP A 76 -9.70 24.77 4.21
CA ASP A 76 -9.76 24.09 2.92
C ASP A 76 -11.18 23.67 2.57
N MET A 77 -11.95 23.14 3.54
CA MET A 77 -13.36 22.79 3.35
C MET A 77 -14.21 24.03 3.08
N ALA A 78 -13.91 25.16 3.73
CA ALA A 78 -14.61 26.43 3.49
C ALA A 78 -14.42 26.99 2.05
N LYS A 79 -13.41 26.51 1.30
CA LYS A 79 -13.18 26.88 -0.10
C LYS A 79 -14.00 26.04 -1.08
N LEU A 80 -14.56 24.91 -0.65
CA LEU A 80 -15.37 24.04 -1.50
C LEU A 80 -16.71 24.69 -1.83
N GLU A 81 -17.06 24.70 -3.11
CA GLU A 81 -18.32 25.27 -3.56
C GLU A 81 -19.49 24.47 -2.98
N ASN A 82 -20.43 25.16 -2.33
CA ASN A 82 -21.63 24.57 -1.71
C ASN A 82 -21.38 23.64 -0.50
N HIS A 83 -20.15 23.53 0.00
CA HIS A 83 -19.90 22.83 1.26
C HIS A 83 -20.35 23.72 2.44
N PRO A 84 -21.19 23.23 3.36
CA PRO A 84 -21.56 24.01 4.53
C PRO A 84 -20.34 24.25 5.43
N PRO A 85 -20.28 25.36 6.19
CA PRO A 85 -19.29 25.51 7.24
C PRO A 85 -19.43 24.37 8.24
N VAL A 86 -18.31 23.72 8.56
CA VAL A 86 -18.20 22.64 9.54
C VAL A 86 -17.04 22.94 10.47
N GLU A 87 -17.28 22.85 11.77
CA GLU A 87 -16.21 22.90 12.76
C GLU A 87 -15.57 21.50 12.81
N ILE A 88 -14.25 21.43 12.69
CA ILE A 88 -13.49 20.17 12.67
C ILE A 88 -12.73 20.04 14.00
N GLU A 89 -13.26 19.24 14.92
CA GLU A 89 -12.67 18.96 16.23
C GLU A 89 -12.00 17.57 16.28
N ASN A 90 -12.56 16.60 15.56
CA ASN A 90 -12.19 15.18 15.56
C ASN A 90 -11.72 14.69 14.18
N GLY A 91 -11.35 15.61 13.28
CA GLY A 91 -10.85 15.30 11.96
C GLY A 91 -11.91 14.65 11.06
N ILE A 92 -11.54 13.58 10.35
CA ILE A 92 -12.42 12.90 9.38
C ILE A 92 -13.72 12.36 10.00
N VAL A 93 -13.74 12.10 11.31
CA VAL A 93 -14.95 11.65 12.02
C VAL A 93 -16.08 12.67 11.92
N ASP A 94 -15.76 13.97 11.88
CA ASP A 94 -16.76 15.03 11.81
C ASP A 94 -17.43 15.12 10.43
N CYS A 95 -16.85 14.47 9.41
CA CYS A 95 -17.39 14.43 8.05
C CYS A 95 -18.49 13.36 7.89
N VAL A 96 -18.37 12.24 8.60
CA VAL A 96 -19.24 11.05 8.49
C VAL A 96 -20.73 11.36 8.65
N PRO A 97 -21.18 12.23 9.57
CA PRO A 97 -22.62 12.50 9.75
C PRO A 97 -23.30 13.09 8.51
N CYS A 98 -22.55 13.78 7.63
CA CYS A 98 -23.08 14.40 6.42
C CYS A 98 -22.78 13.60 5.15
N HIS A 99 -21.72 12.78 5.19
CA HIS A 99 -21.24 11.98 4.07
C HIS A 99 -21.42 10.49 4.38
N PRO A 100 -22.57 9.90 4.01
CA PRO A 100 -22.87 8.49 4.29
C PRO A 100 -21.91 7.54 3.56
N ASP A 101 -21.94 6.26 3.90
CA ASP A 101 -21.07 5.26 3.25
C ASP A 101 -21.43 5.05 1.76
N GLU A 102 -22.69 5.30 1.38
CA GLU A 102 -23.20 5.09 0.02
C GLU A 102 -23.84 6.35 -0.56
N GLY A 103 -23.85 6.45 -1.90
CA GLY A 103 -24.49 7.53 -2.64
C GLY A 103 -23.49 8.41 -3.40
N ASP A 104 -23.98 9.52 -3.95
CA ASP A 104 -23.16 10.43 -4.78
C ASP A 104 -22.29 11.38 -3.95
N ILE A 105 -22.59 11.52 -2.67
CA ILE A 105 -21.82 12.33 -1.71
C ILE A 105 -21.21 11.46 -0.61
N SER A 106 -20.96 10.17 -0.90
CA SER A 106 -20.36 9.30 0.10
C SER A 106 -18.98 9.80 0.51
N LEU A 107 -18.58 9.56 1.76
CA LEU A 107 -17.31 10.07 2.28
C LEU A 107 -16.12 9.63 1.42
N GLU A 108 -16.17 8.38 0.97
CA GLU A 108 -15.21 7.79 0.05
C GLU A 108 -15.08 8.60 -1.25
N LYS A 109 -16.19 8.88 -1.94
CA LYS A 109 -16.17 9.60 -3.22
C LYS A 109 -15.70 11.04 -3.07
N VAL A 110 -16.22 11.75 -2.06
CA VAL A 110 -15.87 13.17 -1.87
C VAL A 110 -14.40 13.37 -1.46
N ILE A 111 -13.75 12.33 -0.93
CA ILE A 111 -12.31 12.34 -0.66
C ILE A 111 -11.54 11.83 -1.88
N HIS A 112 -11.85 10.64 -2.42
CA HIS A 112 -11.05 10.04 -3.48
C HIS A 112 -11.11 10.80 -4.79
N ASP A 113 -12.30 11.22 -5.24
CA ASP A 113 -12.47 11.87 -6.55
C ASP A 113 -11.51 13.07 -6.72
N PRO A 114 -11.48 14.09 -5.82
CA PRO A 114 -10.55 15.21 -5.99
C PRO A 114 -9.07 14.84 -5.84
N HIS A 115 -8.74 13.71 -5.19
CA HIS A 115 -7.36 13.25 -5.00
C HIS A 115 -6.85 12.34 -6.14
N TYR A 116 -7.72 11.95 -7.08
CA TYR A 116 -7.32 11.15 -8.23
C TYR A 116 -7.81 11.72 -9.57
N GLU A 117 -8.70 12.71 -9.55
CA GLU A 117 -9.15 13.41 -10.76
C GLU A 117 -7.96 14.05 -11.49
N GLY A 118 -7.82 13.74 -12.78
CA GLY A 118 -6.70 14.21 -13.61
C GLY A 118 -5.49 13.27 -13.65
N GLY A 119 -5.54 12.12 -12.96
CA GLY A 119 -4.50 11.08 -13.02
C GLY A 119 -3.12 11.59 -12.61
N ASP A 120 -2.09 11.36 -13.42
CA ASP A 120 -0.71 11.77 -13.14
C ASP A 120 -0.50 13.28 -12.95
N ALA A 121 -1.46 14.11 -13.40
CA ALA A 121 -1.42 15.55 -13.21
C ALA A 121 -2.08 16.02 -11.90
N ASN A 122 -2.72 15.12 -11.14
CA ASN A 122 -3.31 15.43 -9.85
C ASN A 122 -2.23 15.73 -8.80
N ASP A 123 -2.43 16.72 -7.94
CA ASP A 123 -1.46 17.09 -6.91
C ASP A 123 -1.16 15.94 -5.94
N PHE A 124 -2.15 15.14 -5.58
CA PHE A 124 -1.94 13.99 -4.71
C PHE A 124 -1.07 12.92 -5.41
N VAL A 125 -1.40 12.57 -6.65
CA VAL A 125 -0.61 11.62 -7.44
C VAL A 125 0.80 12.14 -7.70
N ALA A 126 0.97 13.43 -7.98
CA ALA A 126 2.27 14.02 -8.27
C ALA A 126 3.18 14.12 -7.03
N ASN A 127 2.64 14.44 -5.85
CA ASN A 127 3.43 14.70 -4.64
C ASN A 127 3.53 13.50 -3.70
N PHE A 128 2.54 12.59 -3.75
CA PHE A 128 2.42 11.43 -2.87
C PHE A 128 2.33 10.12 -3.65
N GLU A 129 2.52 10.20 -4.97
CA GLU A 129 2.54 9.05 -5.87
C GLU A 129 1.26 8.20 -5.83
N GLY A 130 0.15 8.75 -5.32
CA GLY A 130 -1.10 8.00 -5.16
C GLY A 130 -1.04 6.93 -4.06
N ALA A 131 -0.06 6.98 -3.15
CA ALA A 131 0.11 5.97 -2.13
C ALA A 131 -1.01 6.02 -1.08
N CYS A 132 -1.91 5.04 -1.10
CA CYS A 132 -3.10 5.00 -0.24
C CYS A 132 -2.78 5.02 1.25
N VAL A 133 -1.59 4.58 1.64
CA VAL A 133 -1.14 4.56 3.03
C VAL A 133 -0.95 5.96 3.63
N HIS A 134 -0.95 7.03 2.82
CA HIS A 134 -1.01 8.41 3.32
C HIS A 134 -2.34 8.78 3.97
N CYS A 135 -3.40 8.04 3.69
CA CYS A 135 -4.72 8.26 4.29
C CYS A 135 -5.22 7.02 5.04
N HIS A 136 -4.77 5.81 4.67
CA HIS A 136 -5.22 4.56 5.25
C HIS A 136 -4.14 3.87 6.08
N LYS A 137 -4.57 3.08 7.06
CA LYS A 137 -3.70 2.21 7.86
C LYS A 137 -4.11 0.75 7.67
N LEU A 138 -3.14 -0.16 7.59
CA LEU A 138 -3.43 -1.60 7.51
C LEU A 138 -3.51 -2.19 8.92
N THR A 139 -4.64 -2.82 9.26
CA THR A 139 -4.77 -3.56 10.53
C THR A 139 -4.10 -4.93 10.42
N THR A 140 -3.79 -5.56 11.56
CA THR A 140 -3.28 -6.94 11.58
C THR A 140 -4.26 -7.96 11.01
N GLU A 141 -5.55 -7.60 10.96
CA GLU A 141 -6.65 -8.37 10.40
C GLU A 141 -6.85 -8.10 8.90
N GLY A 142 -6.07 -7.19 8.29
CA GLY A 142 -6.14 -6.87 6.87
C GLY A 142 -7.15 -5.77 6.51
N GLN A 143 -7.79 -5.13 7.48
CA GLN A 143 -8.68 -4.01 7.21
C GLN A 143 -7.85 -2.76 6.88
N MET A 144 -8.39 -1.87 6.06
CA MET A 144 -7.72 -0.62 5.66
C MET A 144 -8.55 0.62 6.03
N PRO A 145 -8.84 0.87 7.33
CA PRO A 145 -9.55 2.08 7.73
C PRO A 145 -8.77 3.34 7.32
N ALA A 146 -9.50 4.41 7.00
CA ALA A 146 -8.91 5.74 6.91
C ALA A 146 -8.45 6.18 8.31
N ALA A 147 -7.29 6.84 8.39
CA ALA A 147 -6.72 7.32 9.63
C ALA A 147 -7.64 8.35 10.30
N GLY A 148 -8.01 8.07 11.54
CA GLY A 148 -9.03 8.78 12.32
C GLY A 148 -10.37 8.04 12.40
N LEU A 149 -10.64 7.06 11.52
CA LEU A 149 -11.86 6.23 11.55
C LEU A 149 -11.66 4.85 12.17
N GLU A 150 -10.48 4.55 12.70
CA GLU A 150 -10.21 3.29 13.37
C GLU A 150 -10.98 3.09 14.69
N GLU A 151 -11.31 1.84 15.00
CA GLU A 151 -11.81 1.46 16.31
C GLU A 151 -10.71 1.58 17.39
N GLY A 152 -11.11 1.93 18.62
CA GLY A 152 -10.19 2.05 19.73
C GLY A 152 -9.52 0.71 20.08
N GLY A 153 -8.19 0.69 20.11
CA GLY A 153 -7.39 -0.50 20.46
C GLY A 153 -6.97 -1.36 19.26
N THR A 154 -7.36 -0.97 18.04
CA THR A 154 -6.91 -1.62 16.80
C THR A 154 -5.39 -1.65 16.69
N GLN A 155 -4.86 -2.81 16.28
CA GLN A 155 -3.45 -3.01 16.02
C GLN A 155 -3.17 -2.80 14.54
N PHE A 156 -2.08 -2.12 14.23
CA PHE A 156 -1.69 -1.80 12.85
C PHE A 156 -0.39 -2.48 12.46
N GLN A 157 -0.33 -2.90 11.21
CA GLN A 157 0.89 -3.33 10.57
C GLN A 157 1.50 -2.15 9.81
N GLU A 158 2.79 -1.92 10.04
CA GLU A 158 3.58 -1.08 9.14
C GLU A 158 3.72 -1.79 7.80
N ILE A 159 3.22 -1.17 6.74
CA ILE A 159 3.42 -1.62 5.36
C ILE A 159 4.11 -0.54 4.56
N ARG A 160 4.82 -1.00 3.53
CA ARG A 160 5.49 -0.16 2.56
C ARG A 160 4.88 -0.43 1.20
N VAL A 161 4.30 0.59 0.59
CA VAL A 161 3.66 0.49 -0.73
C VAL A 161 4.42 1.31 -1.75
N ALA A 162 4.49 0.78 -2.97
CA ALA A 162 5.00 1.43 -4.14
C ALA A 162 3.85 1.92 -5.02
N SER A 163 4.16 2.91 -5.83
CA SER A 163 3.20 3.69 -6.59
C SER A 163 3.12 3.30 -8.05
N VAL A 164 3.45 2.03 -8.33
CA VAL A 164 3.58 1.52 -9.69
C VAL A 164 2.60 0.39 -9.91
N ASN A 165 1.83 0.52 -10.98
CA ASN A 165 0.89 -0.49 -11.42
C ASN A 165 1.63 -1.52 -12.28
N LEU A 166 2.05 -2.61 -11.65
CA LEU A 166 2.64 -3.78 -12.31
C LEU A 166 1.58 -4.78 -12.79
N SER A 167 0.33 -4.57 -12.41
CA SER A 167 -0.80 -5.47 -12.71
C SER A 167 -1.97 -4.69 -13.33
N PRO A 168 -1.84 -4.14 -14.56
CA PRO A 168 -2.90 -3.36 -15.20
C PRO A 168 -4.22 -4.13 -15.38
N ASN A 169 -4.18 -5.47 -15.48
CA ASN A 169 -5.34 -6.34 -15.58
C ASN A 169 -5.75 -6.98 -14.23
N GLY A 170 -5.22 -6.48 -13.11
CA GLY A 170 -5.57 -6.94 -11.77
C GLY A 170 -5.15 -8.38 -11.51
N CYS A 171 -6.06 -9.17 -10.95
CA CYS A 171 -5.78 -10.53 -10.48
C CYS A 171 -5.14 -11.43 -11.55
N LYS A 172 -5.53 -11.25 -12.83
CA LYS A 172 -5.09 -12.09 -13.95
C LYS A 172 -3.62 -11.94 -14.32
N ASP A 173 -2.98 -10.84 -13.93
CA ASP A 173 -1.56 -10.63 -14.20
C ASP A 173 -0.67 -11.47 -13.26
N CYS A 174 -1.19 -11.89 -12.11
CA CYS A 174 -0.45 -12.65 -11.10
C CYS A 174 -0.98 -14.08 -10.91
N HIS A 175 -2.30 -14.26 -11.00
CA HIS A 175 -2.99 -15.52 -10.73
C HIS A 175 -3.45 -16.17 -12.04
N ALA A 176 -2.81 -17.28 -12.40
CA ALA A 176 -3.17 -18.05 -13.59
C ALA A 176 -4.54 -18.74 -13.45
N SER A 177 -4.90 -19.15 -12.23
CA SER A 177 -6.22 -19.66 -11.85
C SER A 177 -6.42 -19.38 -10.36
N ILE A 178 -7.45 -18.59 -10.04
CA ILE A 178 -7.81 -18.26 -8.67
C ILE A 178 -8.46 -19.48 -8.01
N ALA A 179 -9.30 -20.22 -8.74
CA ALA A 179 -9.93 -21.43 -8.23
C ALA A 179 -8.88 -22.45 -7.75
N ALA A 180 -7.80 -22.65 -8.52
CA ALA A 180 -6.72 -23.56 -8.16
C ALA A 180 -5.92 -23.12 -6.94
N GLU A 181 -5.76 -21.81 -6.69
CA GLU A 181 -5.12 -21.31 -5.47
C GLU A 181 -6.04 -21.46 -4.25
N VAL A 182 -7.33 -21.20 -4.41
CA VAL A 182 -8.33 -21.34 -3.35
C VAL A 182 -8.51 -22.80 -2.92
N GLU A 183 -8.45 -23.76 -3.85
CA GLU A 183 -8.53 -25.20 -3.55
C GLU A 183 -7.41 -25.67 -2.59
N LYS A 184 -6.26 -24.99 -2.57
CA LYS A 184 -5.14 -25.30 -1.68
C LYS A 184 -5.35 -24.80 -0.24
N LEU A 185 -6.37 -23.98 0.01
CA LEU A 185 -6.63 -23.41 1.34
C LEU A 185 -7.30 -24.45 2.24
N GLU A 186 -6.62 -24.81 3.33
CA GLU A 186 -7.15 -25.77 4.30
C GLU A 186 -8.47 -25.27 4.91
N GLY A 187 -9.53 -26.07 4.79
CA GLY A 187 -10.85 -25.77 5.33
C GLY A 187 -11.72 -24.86 4.47
N HIS A 188 -11.26 -24.39 3.31
CA HIS A 188 -12.09 -23.68 2.35
C HIS A 188 -13.00 -24.68 1.60
N PRO A 189 -14.31 -24.38 1.40
CA PRO A 189 -15.16 -25.22 0.56
C PRO A 189 -14.67 -25.23 -0.89
N GLU A 190 -15.04 -26.24 -1.67
CA GLU A 190 -14.72 -26.28 -3.10
C GLU A 190 -15.27 -25.02 -3.79
N ALA A 191 -14.37 -24.25 -4.41
CA ALA A 191 -14.69 -23.06 -5.18
C ALA A 191 -14.28 -23.30 -6.63
N THR A 192 -15.23 -23.24 -7.54
CA THR A 192 -14.99 -23.47 -8.97
C THR A 192 -14.94 -22.17 -9.78
N SER A 193 -15.16 -21.02 -9.15
CA SER A 193 -15.18 -19.74 -9.86
C SER A 193 -13.78 -19.17 -10.02
N GLU A 194 -13.53 -18.63 -11.21
CA GLU A 194 -12.35 -17.82 -11.53
C GLU A 194 -12.64 -16.32 -11.38
N ASP A 195 -13.89 -15.96 -11.07
CA ASP A 195 -14.32 -14.60 -10.86
C ASP A 195 -14.36 -14.27 -9.36
N VAL A 196 -13.58 -13.27 -8.95
CA VAL A 196 -13.54 -12.83 -7.55
C VAL A 196 -14.89 -12.26 -7.11
N ALA A 197 -15.72 -11.78 -8.05
CA ALA A 197 -17.05 -11.27 -7.75
C ALA A 197 -17.95 -12.36 -7.16
N ASP A 198 -17.80 -13.60 -7.62
CA ASP A 198 -18.56 -14.74 -7.09
C ASP A 198 -18.15 -15.07 -5.65
N CYS A 199 -16.89 -14.83 -5.29
CA CYS A 199 -16.38 -15.10 -3.96
C CYS A 199 -16.99 -14.15 -2.91
N ILE A 200 -17.38 -12.92 -3.30
CA ILE A 200 -18.01 -11.94 -2.39
C ILE A 200 -19.35 -12.44 -1.85
N ALA A 201 -20.04 -13.35 -2.54
CA ALA A 201 -21.29 -13.93 -2.06
C ALA A 201 -21.14 -14.58 -0.66
N CYS A 202 -19.96 -15.18 -0.39
CA CYS A 202 -19.62 -15.77 0.90
C CYS A 202 -18.74 -14.85 1.77
N HIS A 203 -17.95 -13.98 1.14
CA HIS A 203 -16.95 -13.12 1.78
C HIS A 203 -17.40 -11.65 1.84
N GLN A 204 -18.61 -11.42 2.34
CA GLN A 204 -19.22 -10.10 2.39
C GLN A 204 -18.46 -9.15 3.33
N GLU A 205 -18.44 -7.86 2.97
CA GLU A 205 -17.90 -6.81 3.80
C GLU A 205 -18.60 -6.74 5.17
N GLY A 206 -17.87 -6.34 6.20
CA GLY A 206 -18.34 -6.34 7.59
C GLY A 206 -18.36 -7.71 8.28
N SER A 207 -18.04 -8.80 7.57
CA SER A 207 -17.82 -10.11 8.18
C SER A 207 -16.36 -10.30 8.64
N PRO A 208 -16.07 -11.23 9.58
CA PRO A 208 -14.69 -11.58 9.94
C PRO A 208 -13.86 -12.15 8.80
N LEU A 209 -14.51 -12.55 7.70
CA LEU A 209 -13.91 -13.13 6.50
C LEU A 209 -14.24 -12.27 5.28
N ALA A 210 -14.35 -10.95 5.46
CA ALA A 210 -14.56 -10.01 4.37
C ALA A 210 -13.49 -10.18 3.29
N MET A 211 -13.90 -10.11 2.02
CA MET A 211 -13.02 -10.30 0.88
C MET A 211 -11.86 -9.31 0.91
N SER A 212 -12.13 -8.03 1.19
CA SER A 212 -11.12 -6.98 1.33
C SER A 212 -10.03 -7.36 2.34
N ALA A 213 -10.42 -7.78 3.54
CA ALA A 213 -9.52 -8.15 4.62
C ALA A 213 -8.63 -9.34 4.24
N ILE A 214 -9.22 -10.42 3.71
CA ILE A 214 -8.48 -11.62 3.30
C ILE A 214 -7.48 -11.27 2.20
N MET A 215 -7.88 -10.46 1.21
CA MET A 215 -7.00 -10.07 0.12
C MET A 215 -5.83 -9.23 0.60
N HIS A 216 -6.05 -8.24 1.46
CA HIS A 216 -4.97 -7.45 2.03
C HIS A 216 -4.04 -8.31 2.91
N GLN A 217 -4.55 -9.21 3.74
CA GLN A 217 -3.71 -10.13 4.50
C GLN A 217 -2.84 -11.00 3.58
N GLY A 218 -3.44 -11.49 2.50
CA GLY A 218 -2.78 -12.31 1.52
C GLY A 218 -1.67 -11.59 0.75
N HIS A 219 -1.84 -10.30 0.45
CA HIS A 219 -1.02 -9.57 -0.52
C HIS A 219 -0.20 -8.41 0.06
N LEU A 220 -0.51 -7.91 1.25
CA LEU A 220 0.20 -6.78 1.87
C LEU A 220 0.97 -7.15 3.13
N LEU A 221 0.58 -8.21 3.84
CA LEU A 221 1.27 -8.67 5.07
C LEU A 221 2.40 -9.66 4.79
N LYS A 222 2.48 -10.18 3.58
CA LYS A 222 3.42 -11.23 3.18
C LYS A 222 4.60 -10.61 2.43
N LYS A 223 5.82 -10.89 2.89
CA LYS A 223 7.06 -10.33 2.31
C LYS A 223 7.25 -10.67 0.83
N GLU A 224 6.68 -11.77 0.39
CA GLU A 224 6.75 -12.22 -1.00
C GLU A 224 6.22 -11.15 -1.98
N TYR A 225 5.30 -10.29 -1.53
CA TYR A 225 4.68 -9.26 -2.35
C TYR A 225 5.43 -7.93 -2.40
N GLU A 226 6.47 -7.76 -1.58
CA GLU A 226 7.37 -6.60 -1.67
C GLU A 226 8.04 -6.52 -3.06
N ASN A 227 8.23 -7.67 -3.72
CA ASN A 227 8.77 -7.74 -5.09
C ASN A 227 7.81 -7.18 -6.14
N PHE A 228 6.53 -7.05 -5.81
CA PHE A 228 5.52 -6.40 -6.64
C PHE A 228 5.17 -5.00 -6.12
N GLY A 229 6.01 -4.48 -5.21
CA GLY A 229 5.87 -3.16 -4.61
C GLY A 229 4.74 -3.03 -3.59
N ASN A 230 4.03 -4.11 -3.21
CA ASN A 230 2.81 -4.03 -2.39
C ASN A 230 1.81 -2.95 -2.87
N SER A 231 1.77 -2.71 -4.18
CA SER A 231 1.07 -1.53 -4.69
C SER A 231 -0.44 -1.73 -4.65
N CYS A 232 -1.15 -0.80 -3.99
CA CYS A 232 -2.61 -0.79 -3.97
C CYS A 232 -3.17 -0.70 -5.40
N ILE A 233 -2.51 0.06 -6.27
CA ILE A 233 -2.94 0.26 -7.66
C ILE A 233 -2.64 -0.93 -8.57
N ASN A 234 -2.03 -2.00 -8.06
CA ASN A 234 -2.05 -3.29 -8.77
C ASN A 234 -3.47 -3.87 -8.78
N CYS A 235 -4.21 -3.71 -7.68
CA CYS A 235 -5.53 -4.31 -7.50
C CYS A 235 -6.67 -3.32 -7.67
N HIS A 236 -6.47 -2.04 -7.42
CA HIS A 236 -7.51 -1.01 -7.47
C HIS A 236 -7.37 -0.09 -8.69
N ASP A 237 -8.51 0.37 -9.21
CA ASP A 237 -8.63 1.34 -10.29
C ASP A 237 -8.87 2.74 -9.71
N LEU A 238 -7.85 3.60 -9.81
CA LEU A 238 -7.89 4.98 -9.29
C LEU A 238 -8.96 5.83 -9.97
N GLU A 239 -9.30 5.55 -11.23
CA GLU A 239 -10.28 6.33 -12.00
C GLU A 239 -11.73 5.92 -11.69
N LYS A 240 -11.91 4.81 -10.97
CA LYS A 240 -13.23 4.26 -10.63
C LYS A 240 -13.46 4.22 -9.13
N ASN A 241 -13.06 5.29 -8.43
CA ASN A 241 -13.22 5.41 -6.99
C ASN A 241 -12.70 4.16 -6.27
N MET A 242 -11.45 3.78 -6.57
CA MET A 242 -10.77 2.63 -5.97
C MET A 242 -11.49 1.29 -6.16
N ALA A 243 -12.32 1.12 -7.20
CA ALA A 243 -12.92 -0.17 -7.50
C ALA A 243 -11.82 -1.24 -7.71
N VAL A 244 -12.04 -2.44 -7.20
CA VAL A 244 -11.12 -3.56 -7.45
C VAL A 244 -11.21 -3.93 -8.93
N LYS A 245 -10.06 -4.02 -9.60
CA LYS A 245 -9.99 -4.36 -11.02
C LYS A 245 -10.55 -5.75 -11.27
N GLY A 246 -11.55 -5.82 -12.14
CA GLY A 246 -12.20 -7.08 -12.52
C GLY A 246 -13.40 -7.44 -11.65
N LEU A 247 -13.80 -6.57 -10.71
CA LEU A 247 -15.09 -6.61 -10.00
C LEU A 247 -16.09 -5.59 -10.54
#